data_AF-A0A1J5Q6A0-F1
#
_entry.id   AF-A0A1J5Q6A0-F1
#
_cell.length_a   1.000
_cell.length_b   1.000
_cell.length_c   1.000
_cell.angle_alpha   90.00
_cell.angle_beta   90.00
_cell.angle_gamma   90.00
#
_symmetry.space_group_name_H-M   'P 1'
#
loop_
_entity.id
_entity.type
_entity.pdbx_description
1 polymer ?
#
loop_
_entity_poly.entity_id
_entity_poly.type
_entity_poly.pdbx_seq_one_letter_code
_entity_poly.pdbx_strand_id
1 'polypeptide(L)'
;MRARYQAWVGVALGLGFAVLSATFMALFATQIANAYTPDAAVIALCARLLLLAAVFQLSDATQVITSCAIRGYKVTRAPMAIHLTAFWVFSLPLGYALGLAPAWLPVRPSAPMGARGFWIALIVGLTIAALGLVLLLRQVARQRIADQTPAWPSRVRHTVSAAVRRFCFAVLPW
;
A
#
# COMPACT_ATOMS: atom_id res chain seq x y z
N MET A 1 -1.46 6.58 20.33
CA MET A 1 -0.57 5.43 20.07
C MET A 1 -1.29 4.14 19.63
N ARG A 2 -2.41 3.74 20.27
CA ARG A 2 -3.18 2.51 19.94
C ARG A 2 -3.61 2.38 18.47
N ALA A 3 -4.10 3.46 17.85
CA ALA A 3 -4.55 3.47 16.45
C ALA A 3 -3.43 3.16 15.43
N ARG A 4 -2.19 3.58 15.71
CA ARG A 4 -1.04 3.33 14.84
C ARG A 4 -0.62 1.86 14.90
N TYR A 5 -0.62 1.27 16.10
CA TYR A 5 -0.32 -0.14 16.30
C TYR A 5 -1.35 -1.03 15.59
N GLN A 6 -2.65 -0.73 15.72
CA GLN A 6 -3.72 -1.48 15.04
C GLN A 6 -3.58 -1.43 13.51
N ALA A 7 -3.26 -0.25 12.95
CA ALA A 7 -3.05 -0.12 11.50
C ALA A 7 -1.81 -0.90 11.01
N TRP A 8 -0.68 -0.84 11.73
CA TRP A 8 0.54 -1.56 11.34
C TRP A 8 0.42 -3.07 11.51
N VAL A 9 -0.26 -3.54 12.56
CA VAL A 9 -0.52 -4.96 12.76
C VAL A 9 -1.43 -5.50 11.65
N GLY A 10 -2.46 -4.74 11.24
CA GLY A 10 -3.32 -5.12 10.12
C GLY A 10 -2.55 -5.22 8.79
N VAL A 11 -1.67 -4.25 8.51
CA VAL A 11 -0.77 -4.28 7.35
C VAL A 11 0.16 -5.49 7.41
N ALA A 12 0.83 -5.74 8.54
CA ALA A 12 1.76 -6.86 8.69
C ALA A 12 1.08 -8.22 8.54
N LEU A 13 -0.08 -8.41 9.17
CA LEU A 13 -0.84 -9.66 9.11
C LEU A 13 -1.31 -9.96 7.69
N GLY A 14 -1.88 -8.95 7.01
CA GLY A 14 -2.36 -9.13 5.65
C GLY A 14 -1.23 -9.32 4.63
N LEU A 15 -0.06 -8.68 4.84
CA LEU A 15 1.13 -8.96 4.03
C LEU A 15 1.61 -10.40 4.25
N GLY A 16 1.61 -10.89 5.49
CA GLY A 16 1.96 -12.27 5.82
C GLY A 16 1.05 -13.28 5.11
N PHE A 17 -0.26 -13.05 5.13
CA PHE A 17 -1.22 -13.89 4.40
C PHE A 17 -1.01 -13.82 2.88
N ALA A 18 -0.74 -12.63 2.33
CA ALA A 18 -0.47 -12.45 0.92
C ALA A 18 0.80 -13.18 0.47
N VAL A 19 1.89 -13.12 1.25
CA VAL A 19 3.13 -13.86 0.98
C VAL A 19 2.88 -15.36 1.03
N LEU A 20 2.13 -15.84 2.02
CA LEU A 20 1.75 -17.25 2.12
C LEU A 20 0.98 -17.70 0.87
N SER A 21 -0.05 -16.95 0.47
CA SER A 21 -0.87 -17.26 -0.71
C SER A 21 -0.05 -17.21 -2.00
N ALA A 22 0.81 -16.20 -2.18
CA ALA A 22 1.69 -16.07 -3.33
C ALA A 22 2.70 -17.23 -3.41
N THR A 23 3.22 -17.68 -2.26
CA THR A 23 4.13 -18.83 -2.18
C THR A 23 3.43 -20.12 -2.60
N PHE A 24 2.21 -20.36 -2.10
CA PHE A 24 1.39 -21.48 -2.55
C PHE A 24 1.14 -21.42 -4.06
N MET A 25 0.74 -20.26 -4.59
CA MET A 25 0.47 -20.12 -6.02
C MET A 25 1.71 -20.36 -6.88
N ALA A 26 2.89 -19.94 -6.43
CA ALA A 26 4.16 -20.20 -7.11
C ALA A 26 4.56 -21.68 -7.07
N LEU A 27 4.38 -22.37 -5.94
CA LEU A 27 4.70 -23.80 -5.79
C LEU A 27 3.76 -24.71 -6.60
N PHE A 28 2.47 -24.35 -6.67
CA PHE A 28 1.46 -25.13 -7.38
C PHE A 28 1.22 -24.67 -8.83
N ALA A 29 2.00 -23.71 -9.34
CA ALA A 29 1.79 -23.10 -10.65
C ALA A 29 1.79 -24.13 -11.80
N THR A 30 2.69 -25.12 -11.75
CA THR A 30 2.81 -26.15 -12.78
C THR A 30 1.69 -27.20 -12.70
N GLN A 31 1.26 -27.57 -11.49
CA GLN A 31 0.13 -28.48 -11.26
C GLN A 31 -1.18 -27.84 -11.72
N ILE A 32 -1.39 -26.55 -11.43
CA ILE A 32 -2.55 -25.79 -11.91
C ILE A 32 -2.54 -25.74 -13.43
N ALA A 33 -1.41 -25.40 -14.06
CA ALA A 33 -1.32 -25.34 -15.51
C ALA A 33 -1.60 -26.69 -16.20
N ASN A 34 -1.12 -27.79 -15.61
CA ASN A 34 -1.35 -29.15 -16.12
C ASN A 34 -2.82 -29.57 -16.02
N ALA A 35 -3.54 -29.10 -15.00
CA ALA A 35 -4.98 -29.39 -14.85
C ALA A 35 -5.85 -28.76 -15.96
N TYR A 36 -5.40 -27.66 -16.58
CA TYR A 36 -6.17 -26.93 -17.59
C TYR A 36 -5.88 -27.36 -19.03
N THR A 37 -4.69 -27.89 -19.31
CA THR A 37 -4.34 -28.28 -20.68
C THR A 37 -3.26 -29.37 -20.70
N PRO A 38 -3.34 -30.33 -21.63
CA PRO A 38 -2.30 -31.32 -21.83
C PRO A 38 -1.11 -30.82 -22.67
N ASP A 39 -1.19 -29.64 -23.30
CA ASP A 39 -0.13 -29.12 -24.18
C ASP A 39 1.05 -28.52 -23.37
N ALA A 40 2.22 -29.14 -23.48
CA ALA A 40 3.44 -28.73 -22.79
C ALA A 40 3.88 -27.30 -23.12
N ALA A 41 3.64 -26.80 -24.34
CA ALA A 41 3.99 -25.43 -24.72
C ALA A 41 3.15 -24.39 -23.99
N VAL A 42 1.85 -24.68 -23.82
CA VAL A 42 0.91 -23.82 -23.10
C VAL A 42 1.15 -23.89 -21.60
N ILE A 43 1.44 -25.08 -21.05
CA ILE A 43 1.80 -25.25 -19.63
C ILE A 43 3.00 -24.38 -19.26
N ALA A 44 4.07 -24.40 -20.07
CA ALA A 44 5.28 -23.62 -19.81
C ALA A 44 5.01 -22.09 -19.86
N LEU A 45 4.09 -21.64 -20.73
CA LEU A 45 3.67 -20.24 -20.79
C LEU A 45 2.83 -19.86 -19.57
N CYS A 46 1.84 -20.66 -19.22
CA CYS A 46 0.96 -20.46 -18.05
C CYS A 46 1.74 -20.42 -16.74
N ALA A 47 2.70 -21.33 -16.53
CA ALA A 47 3.53 -21.35 -15.33
C ALA A 47 4.30 -20.03 -15.14
N ARG A 48 4.84 -19.45 -16.23
CA ARG A 48 5.52 -18.14 -16.19
C ARG A 48 4.56 -16.99 -15.86
N LEU A 49 3.33 -17.06 -16.36
CA LEU A 49 2.30 -16.05 -16.06
C LEU A 49 1.80 -16.16 -14.62
N LEU A 50 1.67 -17.37 -14.08
CA LEU A 50 1.30 -17.61 -12.68
C LEU A 50 2.37 -17.09 -11.71
N LEU A 51 3.65 -17.19 -12.06
CA LEU A 51 4.72 -16.54 -11.30
C LEU A 51 4.58 -15.02 -11.28
N LEU A 52 4.22 -14.40 -12.41
CA LEU A 52 3.89 -12.96 -12.44
C LEU A 52 2.65 -12.64 -11.59
N ALA A 53 1.63 -13.49 -11.64
CA ALA A 53 0.41 -13.32 -10.86
C ALA A 53 0.70 -13.38 -9.34
N ALA A 54 1.65 -14.22 -8.90
CA ALA A 54 2.06 -14.29 -7.50
C ALA A 54 2.66 -12.96 -7.01
N VAL A 55 3.50 -12.30 -7.83
CA VAL A 55 4.05 -10.98 -7.51
C VAL A 55 2.99 -9.88 -7.57
N PHE A 56 2.08 -9.96 -8.54
CA PHE A 56 0.95 -9.05 -8.67
C PHE A 56 0.07 -9.07 -7.41
N GLN A 57 -0.25 -10.26 -6.90
CA GLN A 57 -1.09 -10.46 -5.72
C GLN A 57 -0.49 -9.79 -4.47
N LEU A 58 0.84 -9.81 -4.31
CA LEU A 58 1.50 -9.16 -3.18
C LEU A 58 1.31 -7.63 -3.20
N SER A 59 1.45 -7.03 -4.38
CA SER A 59 1.26 -5.59 -4.56
C SER A 59 -0.20 -5.19 -4.37
N ASP A 60 -1.13 -5.99 -4.89
CA ASP A 60 -2.58 -5.79 -4.74
C ASP A 60 -3.02 -5.87 -3.28
N ALA A 61 -2.62 -6.91 -2.55
CA ALA A 61 -2.94 -7.07 -1.13
C ALA A 61 -2.46 -5.87 -0.32
N THR A 62 -1.25 -5.37 -0.58
CA THR A 62 -0.69 -4.20 0.10
C THR A 62 -1.55 -2.96 -0.14
N GLN A 63 -2.00 -2.72 -1.37
CA GLN A 63 -2.89 -1.61 -1.71
C GLN A 63 -4.24 -1.72 -1.01
N VAL A 64 -4.88 -2.89 -1.05
CA VAL A 64 -6.20 -3.13 -0.46
C VAL A 64 -6.16 -2.89 1.05
N ILE A 65 -5.20 -3.50 1.76
CA ILE A 65 -5.08 -3.35 3.22
C ILE A 65 -4.80 -1.89 3.60
N THR A 66 -3.89 -1.23 2.87
CA THR A 66 -3.55 0.17 3.14
C THR A 66 -4.72 1.11 2.85
N SER A 67 -5.45 0.89 1.75
CA SER A 67 -6.64 1.65 1.40
C SER A 67 -7.75 1.46 2.45
N CYS A 68 -7.99 0.23 2.91
CA CYS A 68 -8.93 -0.06 4.01
C CYS A 68 -8.52 0.64 5.32
N ALA A 69 -7.23 0.62 5.66
CA ALA A 69 -6.72 1.32 6.84
C ALA A 69 -6.95 2.83 6.75
N ILE A 70 -6.66 3.46 5.60
CA ILE A 70 -6.85 4.90 5.38
C ILE A 70 -8.35 5.28 5.40
N ARG A 71 -9.23 4.45 4.84
CA ARG A 71 -10.69 4.64 4.93
C ARG A 71 -11.18 4.62 6.38
N GLY A 72 -10.55 3.82 7.25
CA GLY A 72 -10.77 3.85 8.70
C GLY A 72 -10.46 5.20 9.36
N TYR A 73 -9.57 6.02 8.76
CA TYR A 73 -9.27 7.39 9.19
C TYR A 73 -10.20 8.46 8.59
N LYS A 74 -11.30 8.06 7.92
CA LYS A 74 -12.27 8.93 7.22
C LYS A 74 -11.69 9.74 6.04
N VAL A 75 -10.55 9.33 5.49
CA VAL A 75 -9.93 9.97 4.31
C VAL A 75 -10.12 9.06 3.10
N THR A 76 -11.05 9.37 2.19
CA THR A 76 -11.40 8.47 1.07
C THR A 76 -10.91 8.94 -0.30
N ARG A 77 -10.74 10.26 -0.48
CA ARG A 77 -10.36 10.84 -1.79
C ARG A 77 -8.90 10.60 -2.16
N ALA A 78 -7.99 10.63 -1.19
CA ALA A 78 -6.56 10.52 -1.43
C ALA A 78 -6.12 9.15 -2.00
N PRO A 79 -6.59 8.00 -1.48
CA PRO A 79 -6.33 6.68 -2.09
C PRO A 79 -6.71 6.62 -3.57
N MET A 80 -7.89 7.15 -3.93
CA MET A 80 -8.41 7.07 -5.30
C MET A 80 -7.55 7.87 -6.29
N ALA A 81 -7.10 9.07 -5.90
CA ALA A 81 -6.21 9.89 -6.73
C ALA A 81 -4.84 9.23 -6.95
N ILE A 82 -4.30 8.54 -5.94
CA ILE A 82 -3.04 7.80 -6.06
C ILE A 82 -3.18 6.64 -7.06
N HIS A 83 -4.26 5.86 -7.00
CA HIS A 83 -4.48 4.79 -7.98
C HIS A 83 -4.61 5.33 -9.41
N LEU A 84 -5.38 6.41 -9.59
CA LEU A 84 -5.58 7.01 -10.91
C LEU A 84 -4.25 7.50 -11.51
N THR A 85 -3.45 8.22 -10.72
CA THR A 85 -2.16 8.73 -11.17
C THR A 85 -1.14 7.62 -11.40
N ALA A 86 -1.09 6.61 -10.52
CA ALA A 86 -0.20 5.47 -10.67
C ALA A 86 -0.47 4.69 -11.97
N PHE A 87 -1.74 4.39 -12.25
CA PHE A 87 -2.08 3.63 -13.45
C PHE A 87 -1.96 4.47 -14.72
N TRP A 88 -2.38 5.73 -14.69
CA TRP A 88 -2.36 6.57 -15.87
C TRP A 88 -0.94 7.03 -16.25
N VAL A 89 -0.16 7.47 -15.27
CA VAL A 89 1.15 8.09 -15.53
C VAL A 89 2.28 7.07 -15.57
N PHE A 90 2.17 5.95 -14.84
CA PHE A 90 3.25 4.96 -14.79
C PHE A 90 2.90 3.70 -15.57
N SER A 91 1.72 3.10 -15.34
CA SER A 91 1.38 1.82 -15.98
C SER A 91 1.21 1.94 -17.50
N LEU A 92 0.51 2.98 -17.99
CA LEU A 92 0.30 3.17 -19.43
C LEU A 92 1.59 3.48 -20.21
N PRO A 93 2.44 4.44 -19.80
CA PRO A 93 3.68 4.73 -20.54
C PRO A 93 4.67 3.57 -20.46
N LEU A 94 4.75 2.89 -19.32
CA LEU A 94 5.63 1.75 -19.13
C LEU A 94 5.14 0.54 -19.94
N GLY A 95 3.82 0.30 -20.01
CA GLY A 95 3.22 -0.75 -20.84
C GLY A 95 3.41 -0.49 -22.32
N TYR A 96 3.27 0.76 -22.76
CA TYR A 96 3.57 1.17 -24.13
C TYR A 96 5.06 1.00 -24.46
N ALA A 97 5.96 1.41 -23.56
CA ALA A 97 7.40 1.29 -23.72
C ALA A 97 7.88 -0.18 -23.83
N LEU A 98 7.45 -1.05 -22.91
CA LEU A 98 7.87 -2.47 -22.91
C LEU A 98 7.10 -3.35 -23.90
N GLY A 99 5.83 -3.03 -24.17
CA GLY A 99 4.97 -3.84 -25.04
C GLY A 99 5.21 -3.60 -26.53
N LEU A 100 5.31 -2.34 -26.94
CA LEU A 100 5.44 -1.93 -28.35
C LEU A 100 6.86 -1.56 -28.76
N ALA A 101 7.79 -1.45 -27.80
CA ALA A 101 9.22 -1.13 -28.01
C ALA A 101 9.46 -0.06 -29.11
N PRO A 102 8.92 1.17 -28.98
CA PRO A 102 9.01 2.19 -30.00
C PRO A 102 10.48 2.55 -30.30
N ALA A 103 10.83 2.74 -31.58
CA ALA A 103 12.22 2.94 -32.02
C ALA A 103 12.91 4.22 -31.49
N TRP A 104 12.17 5.10 -30.84
CA TRP A 104 12.55 6.44 -30.39
C TRP A 104 12.79 6.53 -28.88
N LEU A 105 12.65 5.43 -28.13
CA LEU A 105 12.85 5.42 -26.67
C LEU A 105 14.25 4.87 -26.30
N PRO A 106 15.06 5.57 -25.47
CA PRO A 106 16.43 5.17 -25.11
C PRO A 106 16.50 3.90 -24.24
N VAL A 107 15.38 3.47 -23.65
CA VAL A 107 15.28 2.29 -22.78
C VAL A 107 14.68 1.13 -23.58
N ARG A 108 15.48 0.51 -24.45
CA ARG A 108 15.06 -0.64 -25.27
C ARG A 108 15.40 -1.97 -24.61
N PRO A 109 14.43 -2.88 -24.42
CA PRO A 109 14.68 -4.32 -24.40
C PRO A 109 15.00 -4.81 -25.83
N SER A 110 15.87 -5.82 -25.96
CA SER A 110 16.33 -6.39 -27.23
C SER A 110 15.25 -7.15 -28.04
N ALA A 111 14.06 -7.38 -27.48
CA ALA A 111 12.93 -7.97 -28.18
C ALA A 111 11.59 -7.43 -27.64
N PRO A 112 10.56 -7.26 -28.48
CA PRO A 112 9.23 -6.90 -28.04
C PRO A 112 8.65 -8.03 -27.18
N MET A 113 8.45 -7.78 -25.88
CA MET A 113 7.92 -8.77 -24.93
C MET A 113 6.41 -8.99 -25.08
N GLY A 114 5.74 -8.23 -25.96
CA GLY A 114 4.32 -8.35 -26.27
C GLY A 114 3.46 -8.34 -25.01
N ALA A 115 2.63 -9.37 -24.83
CA ALA A 115 1.75 -9.50 -23.68
C ALA A 115 2.48 -9.53 -22.33
N ARG A 116 3.69 -10.13 -22.24
CA ARG A 116 4.45 -10.18 -20.98
C ARG A 116 4.88 -8.79 -20.52
N GLY A 117 5.20 -7.88 -21.44
CA GLY A 117 5.58 -6.50 -21.14
C GLY A 117 4.44 -5.73 -20.45
N PHE A 118 3.21 -5.93 -20.89
CA PHE A 118 2.03 -5.34 -20.25
C PHE A 118 1.81 -5.83 -18.83
N TRP A 119 1.99 -7.12 -18.57
CA TRP A 119 1.87 -7.67 -17.22
C TRP A 119 2.93 -7.11 -16.26
N ILE A 120 4.17 -6.95 -16.72
CA ILE A 120 5.23 -6.33 -15.92
C ILE A 120 4.91 -4.86 -15.63
N ALA A 121 4.45 -4.11 -16.64
CA ALA A 121 4.07 -2.71 -16.46
C ALA A 121 2.93 -2.54 -15.46
N LEU A 122 1.93 -3.42 -15.49
CA LEU A 122 0.85 -3.47 -14.51
C LEU A 122 1.42 -3.70 -13.10
N ILE A 123 2.26 -4.72 -12.91
CA ILE A 123 2.87 -5.01 -11.60
C ILE A 123 3.61 -3.78 -11.08
N VAL A 124 4.45 -3.15 -11.89
CA VAL A 124 5.21 -1.95 -11.49
C VAL A 124 4.28 -0.79 -11.13
N GLY A 125 3.23 -0.55 -11.92
CA GLY A 125 2.22 0.46 -11.62
C GLY A 125 1.52 0.19 -10.28
N LEU A 126 1.21 -1.08 -9.99
CA LEU A 126 0.68 -1.48 -8.69
C LEU A 126 1.70 -1.27 -7.56
N THR A 127 2.97 -1.62 -7.76
CA THR A 127 3.98 -1.44 -6.72
C THR A 127 4.15 0.03 -6.37
N ILE A 128 4.12 0.92 -7.38
CA ILE A 128 4.17 2.39 -7.18
C ILE A 128 2.94 2.87 -6.40
N ALA A 129 1.73 2.44 -6.78
CA ALA A 129 0.51 2.79 -6.04
C ALA A 129 0.57 2.30 -4.58
N ALA A 130 1.02 1.06 -4.35
CA ALA A 130 1.18 0.49 -3.02
C ALA A 130 2.13 1.32 -2.15
N LEU A 131 3.29 1.69 -2.70
CA LEU A 131 4.25 2.58 -2.02
C LEU A 131 3.65 3.95 -1.71
N GLY A 132 2.95 4.56 -2.67
CA GLY A 132 2.26 5.84 -2.46
C GLY A 132 1.22 5.79 -1.34
N LEU A 133 0.44 4.73 -1.28
CA LEU A 133 -0.55 4.49 -0.21
C LEU A 133 0.12 4.27 1.15
N VAL A 134 1.20 3.52 1.22
CA VAL A 134 1.95 3.28 2.48
C VAL A 134 2.55 4.59 3.00
N LEU A 135 3.07 5.44 2.11
CA LEU A 135 3.56 6.77 2.46
C LEU A 135 2.43 7.67 2.96
N LEU A 136 1.27 7.66 2.30
CA LEU A 136 0.09 8.41 2.74
C LEU A 136 -0.38 7.95 4.13
N LEU A 137 -0.44 6.64 4.38
CA LEU A 137 -0.79 6.10 5.70
C LEU A 137 0.20 6.57 6.77
N ARG A 138 1.50 6.58 6.47
CA ARG A 138 2.54 7.11 7.36
C ARG A 138 2.36 8.60 7.66
N GLN A 139 2.02 9.41 6.65
CA GLN A 139 1.76 10.84 6.82
C GLN A 139 0.53 11.11 7.69
N VAL A 140 -0.61 10.46 7.39
CA VAL A 140 -1.85 10.60 8.17
C VAL A 140 -1.63 10.17 9.63
N ALA A 141 -0.89 9.07 9.85
CA ALA A 141 -0.56 8.60 11.18
C ALA A 141 0.33 9.58 11.98
N ARG A 142 1.20 10.36 11.31
CA ARG A 142 2.04 11.39 11.95
C ARG A 142 1.27 12.66 12.28
N GLN A 143 0.40 13.13 11.38
CA GLN A 143 -0.40 14.35 11.60
C GLN A 143 -1.31 14.23 12.83
N ARG A 144 -1.93 13.05 13.04
CA ARG A 144 -2.75 12.79 14.23
C ARG A 144 -2.00 12.78 15.56
N ILE A 145 -0.67 12.63 15.55
CA ILE A 145 0.16 12.74 16.76
C ILE A 145 0.40 14.21 17.10
N ALA A 146 0.63 15.06 16.09
CA ALA A 146 0.76 16.50 16.28
C ALA A 146 -0.54 17.14 16.79
N ASP A 147 -1.69 16.67 16.32
CA ASP A 147 -3.01 17.11 16.80
C ASP A 147 -3.30 16.67 18.26
N GLN A 148 -2.69 15.57 18.72
CA GLN A 148 -2.90 15.04 20.08
C GLN A 148 -1.96 15.65 21.13
N THR A 149 -0.99 16.48 20.73
CA THR A 149 -0.29 17.33 21.68
C THR A 149 -1.31 18.32 22.23
N PRO A 150 -1.69 18.26 23.53
CA PRO A 150 -2.64 19.21 24.06
C PRO A 150 -2.03 20.59 23.91
N ALA A 151 -2.54 21.39 22.97
CA ALA A 151 -2.35 22.83 22.99
C ALA A 151 -3.03 23.30 24.27
N TRP A 152 -2.27 23.30 25.36
CA TRP A 152 -2.74 23.81 26.63
C TRP A 152 -3.23 25.24 26.36
N PRO A 153 -4.53 25.52 26.51
CA PRO A 153 -5.02 26.86 26.26
C PRO A 153 -4.26 27.77 27.23
N SER A 154 -3.55 28.78 26.73
CA SER A 154 -2.83 29.75 27.57
C SER A 154 -3.77 30.36 28.64
N ARG A 155 -5.07 30.41 28.35
CA ARG A 155 -6.15 30.80 29.27
C ARG A 155 -6.31 29.87 30.49
N VAL A 156 -6.07 28.57 30.34
CA VAL A 156 -6.18 27.55 31.41
C VAL A 156 -4.95 27.57 32.32
N ARG A 157 -3.81 28.11 31.85
CA ARG A 157 -2.60 28.31 32.67
C ARG A 157 -2.87 29.28 33.83
N HIS A 158 -3.70 30.30 33.61
CA HIS A 158 -4.05 31.28 34.64
C HIS A 158 -5.17 30.81 35.58
N THR A 159 -6.21 30.13 35.08
CA THR A 159 -7.30 29.61 35.91
C THR A 159 -6.88 28.41 36.77
N VAL A 160 -6.00 27.53 36.26
CA VAL A 160 -5.51 26.39 37.06
C VAL A 160 -4.57 26.88 38.18
N SER A 161 -3.73 27.89 37.93
CA SER A 161 -2.96 28.56 39.00
C SER A 161 -3.87 29.14 40.09
N ALA A 162 -4.96 29.81 39.72
CA ALA A 162 -5.89 30.41 40.69
C ALA A 162 -6.69 29.37 41.48
N ALA A 163 -7.16 28.30 40.82
CA ALA A 163 -7.91 27.23 41.44
C ALA A 163 -7.04 26.36 42.36
N VAL A 164 -5.83 26.01 41.94
CA VAL A 164 -4.86 25.25 42.76
C VAL A 164 -4.41 26.07 43.97
N ARG A 165 -4.20 27.38 43.81
CA ARG A 165 -3.83 28.27 44.93
C ARG A 165 -4.98 28.45 45.93
N ARG A 166 -6.23 28.51 45.47
CA ARG A 166 -7.42 28.50 46.35
C ARG A 166 -7.61 27.17 47.08
N PHE A 167 -7.33 26.05 46.42
CA PHE A 167 -7.46 24.72 47.03
C PHE A 167 -6.34 24.45 48.05
N CYS A 168 -5.11 24.91 47.80
CA CYS A 168 -4.02 24.86 48.80
C CYS A 168 -4.33 25.69 50.06
N PHE A 169 -4.99 26.84 49.93
CA PHE A 169 -5.36 27.67 51.08
C PHE A 169 -6.52 27.11 51.91
N ALA A 170 -7.39 26.26 51.34
CA ALA A 170 -8.53 25.68 52.04
C ALA A 170 -8.18 24.44 52.88
N VAL A 171 -6.95 23.94 52.80
CA VAL A 171 -6.52 22.65 53.42
C VAL A 171 -5.43 22.83 54.49
N LEU A 172 -4.95 24.05 54.77
CA LEU A 172 -4.12 24.32 55.95
C LEU A 172 -5.00 24.89 57.08
N PRO A 173 -5.26 24.13 58.17
CA PRO A 173 -6.04 24.60 59.29
C PRO A 173 -5.14 25.39 60.26
N TRP A 174 -5.18 26.71 60.16
CA TRP A 174 -4.89 27.65 61.23
C TRP A 174 -5.81 28.86 61.08
#